data_AF-A0A7V6SIW2-F1
#
_entry.id   AF-A0A7V6SIW2-F1
#
_cell.length_a   1.000
_cell.length_b   1.000
_cell.length_c   1.000
_cell.angle_alpha   90.00
_cell.angle_beta   90.00
_cell.angle_gamma   90.00
#
_symmetry.space_group_name_H-M   'P 1'
#
loop_
_entity.id
_entity.type
_entity.pdbx_description
1 polymer ?
#
loop_
_entity_poly.entity_id
_entity_poly.type
_entity_poly.pdbx_seq_one_letter_code
_entity_poly.pdbx_strand_id
1 'polypeptide(L)'
;MASALLRHIGSMAKLGTIGFGGGSALIPLFEKELVQRRRVLGEEEFTRDTVVSNVTPGGLPTKLAGLSGLRLAGVPGSVLGGFAATAPGTAMVLGLVALFGILGPDGVLAIEFASVGISAYVVVVLLEYVVRLIRTAPRPWVAAAITVAVAALTGLDDLARLLGLALGQEWELSLPQLSSVAIVVVALALIILFSLLTGWRRRWAQPRLHRPPDDDGAPPVPGPPTPGV
;
A
#
# COMPACT_ATOMS: atom_id res chain seq x y z
N MET A 1 -27.84 -0.50 7.23
CA MET A 1 -26.77 -0.32 6.22
C MET A 1 -26.29 1.12 6.06
N ALA A 2 -27.16 2.10 5.77
CA ALA A 2 -26.74 3.48 5.49
C ALA A 2 -25.88 4.13 6.60
N SER A 3 -26.23 3.91 7.87
CA SER A 3 -25.47 4.46 9.01
C SER A 3 -24.06 3.86 9.15
N ALA A 4 -23.86 2.60 8.75
CA ALA A 4 -22.54 1.96 8.76
C ALA A 4 -21.66 2.51 7.63
N LEU A 5 -22.23 2.71 6.43
CA LEU A 5 -21.54 3.28 5.29
C LEU A 5 -21.10 4.72 5.56
N LEU A 6 -21.96 5.56 6.16
CA LEU A 6 -21.60 6.93 6.53
C LEU A 6 -20.44 6.98 7.54
N ARG A 7 -20.45 6.10 8.54
CA ARG A 7 -19.35 6.00 9.51
C ARG A 7 -18.05 5.53 8.86
N HIS A 8 -18.13 4.62 7.89
CA HIS A 8 -16.98 4.16 7.11
C HIS A 8 -16.38 5.32 6.31
N ILE A 9 -17.21 6.02 5.53
CA ILE A 9 -16.81 7.22 4.75
C ILE A 9 -16.13 8.26 5.64
N GLY A 10 -16.72 8.59 6.80
CA GLY A 10 -16.12 9.55 7.73
C GLY A 10 -14.79 9.07 8.30
N SER A 11 -14.62 7.76 8.50
CA SER A 11 -13.36 7.18 8.95
C SER A 11 -12.29 7.21 7.86
N MET A 12 -12.67 6.94 6.61
CA MET A 12 -11.78 7.02 5.45
C MET A 12 -11.34 8.47 5.20
N ALA A 13 -12.27 9.43 5.28
CA ALA A 13 -11.95 10.85 5.20
C ALA A 13 -11.00 11.30 6.32
N LYS A 14 -11.25 10.86 7.55
CA LYS A 14 -10.33 11.12 8.67
C LYS A 14 -8.93 10.56 8.38
N LEU A 15 -8.84 9.30 7.97
CA LEU A 15 -7.55 8.68 7.62
C LEU A 15 -6.86 9.41 6.45
N GLY A 16 -7.62 9.89 5.46
CA GLY A 16 -7.11 10.73 4.37
C GLY A 16 -6.57 12.10 4.82
N THR A 17 -7.13 12.69 5.88
CA THR A 17 -6.65 13.96 6.44
C THR A 17 -5.41 13.82 7.33
N ILE A 18 -5.33 12.76 8.14
CA ILE A 18 -4.25 12.57 9.12
C ILE A 18 -3.11 11.71 8.58
N GLY A 19 -3.32 11.04 7.45
CA GLY A 19 -2.42 10.04 6.93
C GLY A 19 -1.18 10.65 6.26
N PHE A 20 -0.17 10.99 7.05
CA PHE A 20 1.16 11.37 6.59
C PHE A 20 2.16 10.23 6.82
N GLY A 21 3.07 9.95 5.87
CA GLY A 21 4.14 8.96 6.06
C GLY A 21 4.25 7.82 5.03
N GLY A 22 3.55 7.91 3.89
CA GLY A 22 3.62 6.91 2.82
C GLY A 22 2.78 5.65 3.10
N GLY A 23 2.45 4.90 2.03
CA GLY A 23 1.42 3.87 2.06
C GLY A 23 1.55 2.84 3.19
N SER A 24 2.75 2.34 3.46
CA SER A 24 2.97 1.31 4.50
C SER A 24 2.86 1.83 5.93
N ALA A 25 3.15 3.12 6.18
CA ALA A 25 3.00 3.72 7.51
C ALA A 25 1.53 3.87 7.92
N LEU A 26 0.62 3.83 6.95
CA LEU A 26 -0.82 3.96 7.18
C LEU A 26 -1.50 2.62 7.46
N ILE A 27 -0.85 1.48 7.18
CA ILE A 27 -1.41 0.15 7.43
C ILE A 27 -1.87 0.01 8.90
N PRO A 28 -1.07 0.35 9.93
CA PRO A 28 -1.51 0.22 11.32
C PRO A 28 -2.66 1.16 11.69
N LEU A 29 -2.74 2.35 11.08
CA LEU A 29 -3.87 3.26 11.28
C LEU A 29 -5.15 2.68 10.68
N PHE A 30 -5.06 2.11 9.49
CA PHE A 30 -6.17 1.41 8.84
C PHE A 30 -6.60 0.19 9.63
N GLU A 31 -5.67 -0.60 10.15
CA GLU A 31 -5.95 -1.75 11.00
C GLU A 31 -6.70 -1.34 12.28
N LYS A 32 -6.19 -0.32 12.97
CA LYS A 32 -6.83 0.23 14.17
C LYS A 32 -8.25 0.71 13.90
N GLU A 33 -8.48 1.39 12.78
CA GLU A 33 -9.80 1.93 12.46
C GLU A 33 -10.75 0.83 11.95
N LEU A 34 -10.32 -0.01 11.01
CA LEU A 34 -11.16 -1.00 10.33
C LEU A 34 -11.36 -2.29 11.13
N VAL A 35 -10.33 -2.80 11.79
CA VAL A 35 -10.38 -4.06 12.55
C VAL A 35 -10.77 -3.78 13.99
N GLN A 36 -10.01 -2.93 14.70
CA GLN A 36 -10.19 -2.77 16.15
C GLN A 36 -11.40 -1.89 16.50
N ARG A 37 -11.50 -0.70 15.90
CA ARG A 37 -12.51 0.30 16.28
C ARG A 37 -13.87 0.08 15.63
N ARG A 38 -13.89 -0.15 14.31
CA ARG A 38 -15.13 -0.27 13.54
C ARG A 38 -15.57 -1.71 13.31
N ARG A 39 -14.65 -2.68 13.46
CA ARG A 39 -14.88 -4.13 13.24
C ARG A 39 -15.55 -4.42 11.89
N VAL A 40 -15.13 -3.69 10.86
CA VAL A 40 -15.59 -3.86 9.47
C VAL A 40 -14.94 -5.09 8.83
N LEU A 41 -13.72 -5.43 9.27
CA LEU A 41 -12.92 -6.55 8.77
C LEU A 41 -12.36 -7.36 9.93
N GLY A 42 -12.20 -8.67 9.73
CA GLY A 42 -11.34 -9.50 10.58
C GLY A 42 -9.85 -9.26 10.32
N GLU A 43 -8.99 -9.66 11.25
CA GLU A 43 -7.52 -9.55 11.10
C GLU A 43 -6.99 -10.29 9.87
N GLU A 44 -7.49 -11.49 9.62
CA GLU A 44 -7.07 -12.31 8.47
C GLU A 44 -7.51 -11.68 7.13
N GLU A 45 -8.72 -11.13 7.09
CA GLU A 45 -9.22 -10.41 5.92
C GLU A 45 -8.43 -9.13 5.66
N PHE A 46 -8.15 -8.35 6.70
CA PHE A 46 -7.34 -7.14 6.59
C PHE A 46 -5.91 -7.45 6.13
N THR A 47 -5.31 -8.53 6.64
CA THR A 47 -3.99 -9.01 6.21
C THR A 47 -4.00 -9.37 4.73
N ARG A 48 -5.01 -10.10 4.26
CA ARG A 48 -5.17 -10.44 2.85
C ARG A 48 -5.34 -9.20 1.97
N ASP A 49 -6.20 -8.28 2.37
CA ASP A 49 -6.46 -7.03 1.63
C ASP A 49 -5.20 -6.15 1.57
N THR A 50 -4.38 -6.16 2.63
CA THR A 50 -3.07 -5.50 2.67
C THR A 50 -2.08 -6.13 1.68
N VAL A 51 -2.01 -7.45 1.62
CA VAL A 51 -1.15 -8.16 0.65
C VAL A 51 -1.57 -7.82 -0.78
N VAL A 52 -2.87 -7.91 -1.09
CA VAL A 52 -3.41 -7.56 -2.41
C VAL A 52 -3.12 -6.11 -2.77
N SER A 53 -3.26 -5.20 -1.80
CA SER A 53 -2.95 -3.79 -1.97
C SER A 53 -1.47 -3.52 -2.24
N ASN A 54 -0.55 -4.31 -1.70
CA ASN A 54 0.90 -4.15 -1.95
C ASN A 54 1.34 -4.66 -3.32
N VAL A 55 0.68 -5.67 -3.89
CA VAL A 55 1.04 -6.23 -5.21
C VAL A 55 0.39 -5.51 -6.38
N THR A 56 -0.68 -4.75 -6.13
CA THR A 56 -1.43 -4.03 -7.16
C THR A 56 -0.92 -2.58 -7.25
N PRO A 57 -0.77 -1.97 -8.43
CA PRO A 57 -0.40 -0.56 -8.55
C PRO A 57 -1.44 0.39 -7.90
N GLY A 58 -1.03 1.62 -7.57
CA GLY A 58 -1.90 2.67 -7.03
C GLY A 58 -1.69 2.99 -5.54
N GLY A 59 -2.44 3.98 -5.03
CA GLY A 59 -2.34 4.45 -3.64
C GLY A 59 -2.87 3.43 -2.63
N LEU A 60 -2.03 3.00 -1.70
CA LEU A 60 -2.37 2.00 -0.67
C LEU A 60 -3.61 2.41 0.18
N PRO A 61 -3.72 3.66 0.67
CA PRO A 61 -4.89 4.08 1.45
C PRO A 61 -6.20 3.99 0.66
N THR A 62 -6.18 4.40 -0.61
CA THR A 62 -7.33 4.33 -1.51
C THR A 62 -7.75 2.89 -1.78
N LYS A 63 -6.78 1.97 -1.96
CA LYS A 63 -7.05 0.54 -2.16
C LYS A 63 -7.67 -0.11 -0.92
N LEU A 64 -7.10 0.12 0.27
CA LEU A 64 -7.68 -0.41 1.51
C LEU A 64 -9.07 0.17 1.80
N ALA A 65 -9.28 1.46 1.52
CA ALA A 65 -10.57 2.11 1.68
C ALA A 65 -11.62 1.56 0.70
N GLY A 66 -11.22 1.28 -0.54
CA GLY A 66 -12.07 0.67 -1.56
C GLY A 66 -12.41 -0.79 -1.25
N LEU A 67 -11.42 -1.61 -0.88
CA LEU A 67 -11.64 -3.02 -0.51
C LEU A 67 -12.53 -3.18 0.72
N SER A 68 -12.29 -2.38 1.77
CA SER A 68 -13.17 -2.36 2.95
C SER A 68 -14.57 -1.85 2.63
N GLY A 69 -14.69 -0.84 1.75
CA GLY A 69 -15.98 -0.34 1.26
C GLY A 69 -16.74 -1.37 0.43
N LEU A 70 -16.03 -2.15 -0.41
CA LEU A 70 -16.59 -3.22 -1.22
C LEU A 70 -17.24 -4.30 -0.36
N ARG A 71 -16.59 -4.68 0.75
CA ARG A 71 -17.12 -5.66 1.70
C ARG A 71 -18.31 -5.12 2.48
N LEU A 72 -18.33 -3.82 2.76
CA LEU A 72 -19.40 -3.20 3.55
C LEU A 72 -20.71 -2.97 2.77
N ALA A 73 -20.62 -2.51 1.52
CA ALA A 73 -21.79 -2.11 0.74
C ALA A 73 -21.67 -2.43 -0.76
N GLY A 74 -20.79 -3.34 -1.16
CA GLY A 74 -20.57 -3.67 -2.57
C GLY A 74 -19.89 -2.55 -3.35
N VAL A 75 -20.07 -2.56 -4.66
CA VAL A 75 -19.49 -1.56 -5.60
C VAL A 75 -19.67 -0.10 -5.14
N PRO A 76 -20.87 0.36 -4.71
CA PRO A 76 -21.03 1.75 -4.28
C PRO A 76 -20.22 2.07 -3.02
N GLY A 77 -20.08 1.10 -2.10
CA GLY A 77 -19.21 1.25 -0.92
C GLY A 77 -17.74 1.37 -1.29
N SER A 78 -17.29 0.63 -2.29
CA SER A 78 -15.92 0.69 -2.80
C SER A 78 -15.57 2.06 -3.37
N VAL A 79 -16.44 2.59 -4.25
CA VAL A 79 -16.24 3.90 -4.88
C VAL A 79 -16.24 5.01 -3.83
N LEU A 80 -17.24 5.01 -2.93
CA LEU A 80 -17.36 6.03 -1.89
C LEU A 80 -16.23 5.95 -0.86
N GLY A 81 -15.80 4.74 -0.47
CA GLY A 81 -14.69 4.54 0.44
C GLY A 81 -13.36 5.05 -0.13
N GLY A 82 -13.03 4.64 -1.35
CA GLY A 82 -11.82 5.10 -2.05
C GLY A 82 -11.82 6.61 -2.28
N PHE A 83 -12.96 7.18 -2.70
CA PHE A 83 -13.12 8.61 -2.86
C PHE A 83 -12.93 9.35 -1.54
N ALA A 84 -13.59 8.90 -0.46
CA ALA A 84 -13.49 9.54 0.85
C ALA A 84 -12.06 9.54 1.40
N ALA A 85 -11.28 8.48 1.16
CA ALA A 85 -9.87 8.44 1.57
C ALA A 85 -8.98 9.44 0.80
N THR A 86 -9.33 9.77 -0.45
CA THR A 86 -8.49 10.57 -1.34
C THR A 86 -8.94 12.04 -1.40
N ALA A 87 -10.23 12.28 -1.26
CA ALA A 87 -10.87 13.60 -1.39
C ALA A 87 -10.25 14.69 -0.50
N PRO A 88 -9.87 14.46 0.77
CA PRO A 88 -9.27 15.51 1.59
C PRO A 88 -7.93 16.01 1.03
N GLY A 89 -7.09 15.09 0.54
CA GLY A 89 -5.82 15.45 -0.11
C GLY A 89 -6.06 16.24 -1.40
N THR A 90 -6.99 15.79 -2.23
CA THR A 90 -7.37 16.50 -3.46
C THR A 90 -7.91 17.91 -3.15
N ALA A 91 -8.78 18.05 -2.15
CA ALA A 91 -9.33 19.34 -1.76
C ALA A 91 -8.24 20.31 -1.28
N MET A 92 -7.25 19.81 -0.53
CA MET A 92 -6.13 20.61 -0.05
C MET A 92 -5.25 21.10 -1.21
N VAL A 93 -4.96 20.25 -2.20
CA VAL A 93 -4.24 20.65 -3.42
C VAL A 93 -5.01 21.71 -4.21
N LEU A 94 -6.31 21.50 -4.44
CA LEU A 94 -7.15 22.46 -5.15
C LEU A 94 -7.21 23.82 -4.42
N GLY A 95 -7.33 23.80 -3.09
CA GLY A 95 -7.30 25.01 -2.28
C GLY A 95 -5.96 25.75 -2.38
N LEU A 96 -4.85 25.01 -2.40
CA LEU A 96 -3.52 25.59 -2.55
C LEU A 96 -3.32 26.21 -3.94
N VAL A 97 -3.76 25.54 -5.00
CA VAL A 97 -3.74 26.08 -6.37
C VAL A 97 -4.59 27.35 -6.48
N ALA A 98 -5.80 27.35 -5.90
CA ALA A 98 -6.64 28.55 -5.87
C ALA A 98 -5.96 29.70 -5.12
N LEU A 99 -5.28 29.41 -4.01
CA LEU A 99 -4.51 30.38 -3.24
C LEU A 99 -3.33 30.95 -4.06
N PHE A 100 -2.65 30.14 -4.87
CA PHE A 100 -1.58 30.60 -5.75
C PHE A 100 -2.07 31.58 -6.81
N GLY A 101 -3.30 31.42 -7.32
CA GLY A 101 -3.89 32.38 -8.24
C GLY A 101 -4.15 33.76 -7.63
N ILE A 102 -4.20 33.85 -6.30
CA ILE A 102 -4.44 35.10 -5.56
C ILE A 102 -3.11 35.73 -5.10
N LEU A 103 -2.10 34.90 -4.84
CA LEU A 103 -0.75 35.33 -4.45
C LEU A 103 -0.04 35.91 -5.67
N GLY A 104 0.32 37.19 -5.62
CA GLY A 104 1.14 37.84 -6.64
C GLY A 104 2.53 37.19 -6.78
N PRO A 105 3.39 37.72 -7.69
CA PRO A 105 4.68 37.12 -8.05
C PRO A 105 5.59 36.82 -6.85
N ASP A 106 5.60 37.68 -5.82
CA ASP A 106 6.43 37.51 -4.62
C ASP A 106 5.99 36.33 -3.75
N GLY A 107 4.68 36.03 -3.73
CA GLY A 107 4.13 34.87 -3.02
C GLY A 107 4.51 33.56 -3.69
N VAL A 108 4.51 33.53 -5.03
CA VAL A 108 4.91 32.37 -5.83
C VAL A 108 6.38 32.01 -5.58
N LEU A 109 7.27 33.02 -5.52
CA LEU A 109 8.70 32.80 -5.25
C LEU A 109 8.93 32.16 -3.86
N ALA A 110 8.22 32.60 -2.82
CA ALA A 110 8.32 32.01 -1.49
C ALA A 110 7.88 30.53 -1.46
N ILE A 111 6.88 30.19 -2.26
CA ILE A 111 6.41 28.81 -2.40
C ILE A 111 7.41 27.95 -3.16
N GLU A 112 8.06 28.47 -4.20
CA GLU A 112 9.12 27.75 -4.91
C GLU A 112 10.25 27.34 -3.97
N PHE A 113 10.72 28.27 -3.12
CA PHE A 113 11.72 27.95 -2.10
C PHE A 113 11.19 26.95 -1.07
N ALA A 114 9.94 27.09 -0.62
CA ALA A 114 9.33 26.12 0.28
C ALA A 114 9.22 24.71 -0.35
N SER A 115 8.97 24.63 -1.66
CA SER A 115 8.91 23.37 -2.42
C SER A 115 10.25 22.62 -2.42
N VAL A 116 11.37 23.35 -2.50
CA VAL A 116 12.71 22.75 -2.36
C VAL A 116 12.88 22.13 -0.97
N GLY A 117 12.46 22.82 0.09
CA GLY A 117 12.48 22.29 1.47
C GLY A 117 11.60 21.05 1.65
N ILE A 118 10.39 21.06 1.08
CA ILE A 118 9.49 19.89 1.07
C ILE A 118 10.15 18.72 0.32
N SER A 119 10.78 18.98 -0.81
CA SER A 119 11.48 17.95 -1.59
C SER A 119 12.62 17.32 -0.79
N ALA A 120 13.41 18.11 -0.07
CA ALA A 120 14.45 17.60 0.83
C ALA A 120 13.86 16.73 1.95
N TYR A 121 12.75 17.15 2.55
CA TYR A 121 12.05 16.35 3.55
C TYR A 121 11.54 15.01 2.97
N VAL A 122 10.96 15.02 1.77
CA VAL A 122 10.52 13.80 1.08
C VAL A 122 11.68 12.83 0.87
N VAL A 123 12.86 13.31 0.48
CA VAL A 123 14.06 12.47 0.33
C VAL A 123 14.41 11.77 1.64
N VAL A 124 14.44 12.50 2.76
CA VAL A 124 14.74 11.93 4.09
C VAL A 124 13.71 10.86 4.47
N VAL A 125 12.42 11.15 4.31
CA VAL A 125 11.34 10.20 4.63
C VAL A 125 11.40 8.94 3.76
N LEU A 126 11.71 9.07 2.47
CA LEU A 126 11.89 7.93 1.58
C LEU A 126 13.12 7.08 1.97
N LEU A 127 14.21 7.72 2.39
CA LEU A 127 15.38 7.04 2.93
C LEU A 127 15.04 6.25 4.20
N GLU A 128 14.35 6.88 5.16
CA GLU A 128 13.87 6.20 6.38
C GLU A 128 12.97 5.01 6.05
N TYR A 129 12.09 5.17 5.07
CA TYR A 129 11.22 4.08 4.60
C TYR A 129 12.04 2.91 4.04
N VAL A 130 13.04 3.17 3.21
CA VAL A 130 13.93 2.14 2.65
C VAL A 130 14.68 1.41 3.77
N VAL A 131 15.27 2.14 4.72
CA VAL A 131 15.98 1.56 5.86
C VAL A 131 15.05 0.68 6.70
N ARG A 132 13.83 1.16 6.97
CA ARG A 132 12.80 0.39 7.68
C ARG A 132 12.48 -0.90 6.94
N LEU A 133 12.27 -0.84 5.63
CA LEU A 133 11.94 -2.02 4.81
C LEU A 133 13.07 -3.06 4.82
N ILE A 134 14.33 -2.63 4.72
CA ILE A 134 15.51 -3.51 4.81
C ILE A 134 15.56 -4.21 6.16
N ARG A 135 15.34 -3.48 7.27
CA ARG A 135 15.41 -4.04 8.63
C ARG A 135 14.28 -5.03 8.96
N THR A 136 13.10 -4.83 8.38
CA THR A 136 11.94 -5.72 8.60
C THR A 136 11.97 -6.97 7.71
N ALA A 137 12.83 -7.02 6.68
CA ALA A 137 12.93 -8.16 5.79
C ALA A 137 13.48 -9.41 6.50
N PRO A 138 13.02 -10.63 6.16
CA PRO A 138 13.52 -11.87 6.76
C PRO A 138 15.03 -12.09 6.57
N ARG A 139 15.58 -11.53 5.50
CA ARG A 139 17.02 -11.53 5.18
C ARG A 139 17.47 -10.10 4.85
N PRO A 140 17.88 -9.30 5.84
CA PRO A 140 18.14 -7.87 5.65
C PRO A 140 19.30 -7.59 4.69
N TRP A 141 20.34 -8.44 4.69
CA TRP A 141 21.46 -8.29 3.76
C TRP A 141 21.05 -8.52 2.29
N VAL A 142 20.10 -9.43 2.02
CA VAL A 142 19.56 -9.65 0.67
C VAL A 142 18.75 -8.44 0.24
N ALA A 143 17.89 -7.93 1.12
CA ALA A 143 17.10 -6.73 0.84
C ALA A 143 18.01 -5.53 0.56
N ALA A 144 19.05 -5.32 1.37
CA ALA A 144 20.04 -4.26 1.16
C ALA A 144 20.77 -4.43 -0.18
N ALA A 145 21.22 -5.64 -0.51
CA ALA A 145 21.91 -5.91 -1.78
C ALA A 145 21.00 -5.61 -2.98
N ILE A 146 19.73 -6.01 -2.94
CA ILE A 146 18.75 -5.72 -3.99
C ILE A 146 18.51 -4.21 -4.10
N THR A 147 18.31 -3.52 -2.98
CA THR A 147 18.10 -2.06 -2.97
C THR A 147 19.28 -1.31 -3.57
N VAL A 148 20.51 -1.65 -3.16
CA VAL A 148 21.74 -1.03 -3.68
C VAL A 148 21.90 -1.33 -5.17
N ALA A 149 21.68 -2.58 -5.60
CA ALA A 149 21.76 -2.96 -7.01
C ALA A 149 20.76 -2.19 -7.87
N VAL A 150 19.50 -2.09 -7.45
CA VAL A 150 18.47 -1.35 -8.20
C VAL A 150 18.78 0.15 -8.22
N ALA A 151 19.17 0.74 -7.08
CA ALA A 151 19.54 2.15 -7.01
C ALA A 151 20.75 2.48 -7.92
N ALA A 152 21.72 1.57 -7.97
CA ALA A 152 22.88 1.72 -8.85
C ALA A 152 22.52 1.56 -10.33
N LEU A 153 21.53 0.74 -10.69
CA LEU A 153 21.12 0.53 -12.07
C LEU A 153 20.18 1.62 -12.61
N THR A 154 19.50 2.37 -11.73
CA THR A 154 18.56 3.43 -12.14
C THR A 154 19.09 4.84 -11.95
N GLY A 155 19.84 5.08 -10.88
CA GLY A 155 20.17 6.43 -10.43
C GLY A 155 21.64 6.80 -10.51
N LEU A 156 22.51 5.95 -11.06
CA LEU A 156 23.95 6.23 -11.07
C LEU A 156 24.29 7.51 -11.82
N ASP A 157 23.62 7.76 -12.95
CA ASP A 157 23.84 8.96 -13.75
C ASP A 157 23.33 10.21 -13.04
N ASP A 158 22.14 10.14 -12.41
CA ASP A 158 21.60 11.26 -11.63
C ASP A 158 22.45 11.56 -10.40
N LEU A 159 22.95 10.52 -9.72
CA LEU A 159 23.85 10.65 -8.59
C LEU A 159 25.20 11.24 -9.02
N ALA A 160 25.75 10.80 -10.15
CA ALA A 160 26.98 11.32 -10.72
C ALA A 160 26.84 12.78 -11.16
N ARG A 161 25.68 13.15 -11.73
CA ARG A 161 25.35 14.54 -12.07
C ARG A 161 25.20 15.42 -10.84
N LEU A 162 24.52 14.95 -9.79
CA LEU A 162 24.38 15.67 -8.53
C LEU A 162 25.73 15.87 -7.81
N LEU A 163 26.57 14.82 -7.78
CA LEU A 163 27.92 14.90 -7.23
C LEU A 163 28.82 15.79 -8.09
N GLY A 164 28.68 15.73 -9.41
CA GLY A 164 29.38 16.59 -10.35
C GLY A 164 29.04 18.07 -10.15
N LEU A 165 27.76 18.41 -10.02
CA LEU A 165 27.30 19.76 -9.68
C LEU A 165 27.84 20.24 -8.32
N ALA A 166 27.89 19.36 -7.32
CA ALA A 166 28.46 19.68 -6.01
C ALA A 166 29.99 19.88 -6.03
N LEU A 167 30.69 19.26 -6.98
CA LEU A 167 32.15 19.35 -7.15
C LEU A 167 32.58 20.34 -8.25
N GLY A 168 31.63 20.99 -8.93
CA GLY A 168 31.90 21.94 -10.03
C GLY A 168 32.42 21.28 -11.32
N GLN A 169 32.19 19.99 -11.52
CA GLN A 169 32.54 19.26 -12.74
C GLN A 169 31.32 18.52 -13.29
N GLU A 170 31.05 18.61 -14.59
CA GLU A 170 29.97 17.85 -15.21
C GLU A 170 30.45 16.43 -15.57
N TRP A 171 30.02 15.45 -14.79
CA TRP A 171 30.35 14.04 -15.01
C TRP A 171 29.22 13.42 -15.84
N GLU A 172 29.46 13.27 -17.14
CA GLU A 172 28.53 12.62 -18.05
C GLU A 172 28.90 11.13 -18.18
N LEU A 173 28.43 10.32 -17.23
CA LEU A 173 28.50 8.86 -17.35
C LEU A 173 27.41 8.39 -18.31
N SER A 174 27.81 7.80 -19.43
CA SER A 174 26.90 7.22 -20.42
C SER A 174 26.55 5.77 -20.04
N LEU A 175 25.87 5.58 -18.91
CA LEU A 175 25.42 4.24 -18.52
C LEU A 175 24.04 3.93 -19.14
N PRO A 176 23.75 2.65 -19.43
CA PRO A 176 22.44 2.24 -19.92
C PRO A 176 21.39 2.44 -18.82
N GLN A 177 20.59 3.50 -18.93
CA GLN A 177 19.47 3.76 -18.02
C GLN A 177 18.35 2.75 -18.27
N LEU A 178 18.16 1.83 -17.33
CA LEU A 178 16.99 0.96 -17.34
C LEU A 178 15.78 1.78 -16.92
N SER A 179 14.75 1.81 -17.77
CA SER A 179 13.49 2.45 -17.40
C SER A 179 12.87 1.76 -16.18
N SER A 180 12.25 2.53 -15.29
CA SER A 180 11.54 2.00 -14.13
C SER A 180 10.51 0.93 -14.51
N VAL A 181 9.90 1.07 -15.70
CA VAL A 181 8.97 0.09 -16.27
C VAL A 181 9.67 -1.23 -16.58
N ALA A 182 10.86 -1.22 -17.20
CA ALA A 182 11.62 -2.43 -17.50
C ALA A 182 11.98 -3.21 -16.23
N ILE A 183 12.35 -2.51 -15.16
CA ILE A 183 12.69 -3.14 -13.87
C ILE A 183 11.47 -3.83 -13.26
N VAL A 184 10.30 -3.18 -13.27
CA VAL A 184 9.06 -3.78 -12.77
C VAL A 184 8.70 -5.03 -13.58
N VAL A 185 8.81 -4.96 -14.92
CA VAL A 185 8.52 -6.10 -15.79
C VAL A 185 9.48 -7.26 -15.51
N VAL A 186 10.78 -7.00 -15.39
CA VAL A 186 11.78 -8.02 -15.07
C VAL A 186 11.54 -8.62 -13.68
N ALA A 187 11.24 -7.79 -12.68
CA ALA A 187 10.94 -8.28 -11.33
C ALA A 187 9.71 -9.19 -11.32
N LEU A 188 8.63 -8.81 -12.00
CA LEU A 188 7.44 -9.65 -12.14
C LEU A 188 7.75 -10.96 -12.88
N ALA A 189 8.52 -10.90 -13.97
CA ALA A 189 8.93 -12.09 -14.72
C ALA A 189 9.75 -13.05 -13.86
N LEU A 190 10.70 -12.53 -13.07
CA LEU A 190 11.51 -13.33 -12.13
C LEU A 190 10.66 -13.95 -11.02
N ILE A 191 9.68 -13.21 -10.47
CA ILE A 191 8.75 -13.74 -9.47
C ILE A 191 7.92 -14.87 -10.05
N ILE A 192 7.38 -14.70 -11.27
CA ILE A 192 6.59 -15.71 -11.97
C ILE A 192 7.46 -16.95 -12.25
N LEU A 193 8.65 -16.75 -12.80
CA LEU A 193 9.60 -17.82 -13.10
C LEU A 193 9.98 -18.60 -11.84
N PHE A 194 10.35 -17.90 -10.76
CA PHE A 194 10.67 -18.51 -9.47
C PHE A 194 9.48 -19.28 -8.90
N SER A 195 8.26 -18.75 -9.01
CA SER A 195 7.03 -19.42 -8.57
C SER A 195 6.76 -20.72 -9.34
N LEU A 196 6.94 -20.68 -10.67
CA LEU A 196 6.81 -21.84 -11.55
C LEU A 196 7.86 -22.92 -11.25
N LEU A 197 9.11 -22.50 -11.02
CA LEU A 197 10.23 -23.40 -10.70
C LEU A 197 10.12 -24.03 -9.30
N THR A 198 9.62 -23.28 -8.30
CA THR A 198 9.67 -23.73 -6.90
C THR A 198 8.39 -24.37 -6.37
N GLY A 199 7.22 -24.19 -6.99
CA GLY A 199 6.03 -24.62 -6.27
C GLY A 199 4.66 -24.47 -6.90
N TRP A 200 4.45 -24.85 -8.15
CA TRP A 200 3.09 -25.12 -8.62
C TRP A 200 2.49 -26.40 -7.98
N ARG A 201 3.34 -27.38 -7.60
CA ARG A 201 2.91 -28.74 -7.19
C ARG A 201 2.50 -28.95 -5.72
N ARG A 202 2.80 -28.02 -4.80
CA ARG A 202 2.62 -28.26 -3.34
C ARG A 202 1.52 -27.43 -2.66
N ARG A 203 1.04 -26.34 -3.25
CA ARG A 203 0.15 -25.37 -2.57
C ARG A 203 -1.34 -25.61 -2.77
N TRP A 204 -1.76 -26.36 -3.78
CA TRP A 204 -3.19 -26.71 -3.99
C TRP A 204 -3.61 -28.03 -3.35
N ALA A 205 -2.69 -28.74 -2.66
CA ALA A 205 -2.96 -30.10 -2.22
C ALA A 205 -3.69 -30.22 -0.88
N GLN A 206 -3.70 -29.23 0.02
CA GLN A 206 -4.50 -29.30 1.26
C GLN A 206 -4.86 -27.92 1.85
N PRO A 207 -6.05 -27.36 1.53
CA PRO A 207 -6.77 -26.58 2.53
C PRO A 207 -7.40 -27.60 3.49
N ARG A 208 -6.72 -27.91 4.61
CA ARG A 208 -7.39 -28.58 5.72
C ARG A 208 -8.42 -27.59 6.26
N LEU A 209 -9.65 -27.70 5.77
CA LEU A 209 -10.82 -27.15 6.43
C LEU A 209 -10.73 -27.57 7.90
N HIS A 210 -10.66 -26.59 8.80
CA HIS A 210 -10.85 -26.80 10.21
C HIS A 210 -12.20 -27.50 10.35
N ARG A 211 -12.19 -28.81 10.57
CA ARG A 211 -13.37 -29.53 11.01
C ARG A 211 -13.73 -28.87 12.35
N PRO A 212 -14.96 -28.37 12.55
CA PRO A 212 -15.36 -27.96 13.90
C PRO A 212 -15.10 -29.16 14.84
N PRO A 213 -14.72 -28.91 16.11
CA PRO A 213 -14.48 -30.00 17.05
C PRO A 213 -15.65 -30.97 16.99
N ASP A 214 -15.35 -32.24 16.72
CA ASP A 214 -16.35 -33.29 16.77
C ASP A 214 -17.02 -33.18 18.16
N ASP A 215 -18.34 -33.00 18.15
CA ASP A 215 -19.18 -32.98 19.33
C ASP A 215 -19.23 -34.40 19.90
N ASP A 216 -18.14 -34.80 20.57
CA ASP A 216 -17.98 -36.10 21.23
C ASP A 216 -18.85 -36.19 22.52
N GLY A 217 -19.90 -35.38 22.64
CA GLY A 217 -20.78 -35.31 23.81
C GLY A 217 -22.27 -35.21 23.54
N ALA A 218 -22.73 -34.97 22.31
CA ALA A 218 -24.16 -34.92 22.01
C ALA A 218 -24.78 -36.33 21.90
N PRO A 219 -25.89 -36.62 22.61
CA PRO A 219 -26.60 -37.89 22.46
C PRO A 219 -27.11 -38.03 21.01
N PRO A 220 -27.13 -39.26 20.46
CA PRO A 220 -27.52 -39.49 19.07
C PRO A 220 -28.94 -38.96 18.82
N VAL A 221 -29.07 -38.15 17.77
CA VAL A 221 -30.37 -37.67 17.30
C VAL A 221 -31.20 -38.88 16.87
N PRO A 222 -32.41 -39.09 17.41
CA PRO A 222 -33.25 -40.22 17.01
C PRO A 222 -33.55 -40.13 15.51
N GLY A 223 -33.28 -41.21 14.79
CA GLY A 223 -33.64 -41.34 13.38
C GLY A 223 -35.16 -41.24 13.17
N PRO A 224 -35.62 -40.86 11.97
CA PRO A 224 -37.05 -40.78 11.68
C PRO A 224 -37.70 -42.16 11.86
N PRO A 225 -38.93 -42.22 12.42
CA PRO A 225 -39.63 -43.48 12.64
C PRO A 225 -39.82 -44.23 11.31
N THR A 226 -39.34 -45.46 11.25
CA THR A 226 -39.62 -46.38 10.14
C THR A 226 -41.12 -46.69 10.12
N PRO A 227 -41.82 -46.53 8.99
CA PRO A 227 -43.20 -46.97 8.87
C PRO A 227 -43.26 -48.48 9.06
N GLY A 228 -44.09 -48.93 10.00
CA GLY A 228 -44.15 -50.33 10.43
C GLY A 228 -44.66 -51.30 9.36
N VAL A 229 -44.24 -52.55 9.53
CA VAL A 229 -44.91 -53.78 9.07
C VAL A 229 -44.65 -54.86 10.13
#